data_AF-A0A4Q3T8X1-F1
#
_entry.id   AF-A0A4Q3T8X1-F1
#
_cell.length_a   1.000
_cell.length_b   1.000
_cell.length_c   1.000
_cell.angle_alpha   90.00
_cell.angle_beta   90.00
_cell.angle_gamma   90.00
#
_symmetry.space_group_name_H-M   'P 1'
#
loop_
_entity.id
_entity.type
_entity.pdbx_description
1 polymer ?
#
loop_
_entity_poly.entity_id
_entity_poly.type
_entity_poly.pdbx_seq_one_letter_code
_entity_poly.pdbx_strand_id
1 'polypeptide(L)'
;MSRSTLPSLLSAAGAVALLASAGTASAQSMMDRYTYTPQSWTGAYVGAFGGFTKQNGQNDETLRFDRNLDGAYGDQVSLAGTGVNAFSPGYCDGNAYGPSAAQGCDGDAIGVQAGVRLGYDYQMGNFVVGAVADLSGVNQEDSVTGFSTTPAYYTFTRTLMSMAAVRARVGYAYGPALAYVTGGYAAGKVDNDFRTSNGANTFRAQIDDDKAEGYQLGGGLEVALAPHVTLTGEYLYASLDAG
;
A
#
# COMPACT_ATOMS: atom_id res chain seq x y z
N MET A 1 -18.88 -6.79 -18.54
CA MET A 1 -17.89 -7.09 -17.49
C MET A 1 -18.29 -6.41 -16.17
N SER A 2 -17.68 -6.75 -15.04
CA SER A 2 -17.82 -6.05 -13.75
C SER A 2 -16.45 -5.50 -13.35
N ARG A 3 -16.37 -4.24 -12.90
CA ARG A 3 -15.15 -3.60 -12.37
C ARG A 3 -15.54 -2.88 -11.08
N SER A 4 -14.72 -2.91 -10.04
CA SER A 4 -14.94 -2.03 -8.89
C SER A 4 -14.52 -0.62 -9.27
N THR A 5 -15.33 0.39 -8.92
CA THR A 5 -14.88 1.77 -8.96
C THR A 5 -14.10 2.05 -7.70
N LEU A 6 -12.82 1.66 -7.67
CA LEU A 6 -11.93 2.12 -6.63
C LEU A 6 -11.29 3.44 -7.12
N PRO A 7 -11.70 4.61 -6.60
CA PRO A 7 -10.86 5.79 -6.72
C PRO A 7 -9.49 5.47 -6.11
N SER A 8 -8.43 6.09 -6.62
CA SER A 8 -7.06 6.11 -6.08
C SER A 8 -6.87 5.31 -4.78
N LEU A 9 -6.11 4.22 -4.81
CA LEU A 9 -5.80 3.42 -3.61
C LEU A 9 -5.04 4.30 -2.62
N LEU A 10 -5.78 4.83 -1.65
CA LEU A 10 -5.24 5.61 -0.54
C LEU A 10 -4.84 4.64 0.57
N SER A 11 -3.53 4.48 0.76
CA SER A 11 -3.01 3.71 1.89
C SER A 11 -2.14 4.57 2.79
N ALA A 12 -2.31 4.38 4.09
CA ALA A 12 -1.39 4.85 5.10
C ALA A 12 -0.55 3.67 5.59
N ALA A 13 0.77 3.82 5.58
CA ALA A 13 1.70 2.80 6.07
C ALA A 13 2.53 3.36 7.23
N GLY A 14 2.60 2.59 8.32
CA GLY A 14 3.58 2.80 9.38
C GLY A 14 4.67 1.75 9.24
N ALA A 15 5.92 2.16 9.05
CA ALA A 15 7.04 1.24 8.89
C ALA A 15 8.18 1.54 9.87
N VAL A 16 8.81 0.48 10.36
CA VAL A 16 10.05 0.54 11.13
C VAL A 16 11.14 -0.12 10.31
N ALA A 17 12.25 0.58 10.12
CA ALA A 17 13.40 0.09 9.37
C ALA A 17 14.66 0.03 10.22
N LEU A 18 15.44 -1.03 10.00
CA LEU A 18 16.84 -1.11 10.42
C LEU A 18 17.71 -0.88 9.20
N LEU A 19 18.57 0.13 9.26
CA LEU A 19 19.45 0.51 8.16
C LEU A 19 20.91 0.26 8.56
N ALA A 20 21.68 -0.22 7.60
CA ALA A 20 23.12 -0.39 7.62
C ALA A 20 23.75 0.42 6.47
N SER A 21 24.71 1.30 6.76
CA SER A 21 25.40 2.05 5.70
C SER A 21 26.49 1.21 5.02
N ALA A 22 26.52 1.20 3.67
CA ALA A 22 27.40 0.33 2.87
C ALA A 22 28.69 1.02 2.38
N GLY A 23 28.91 2.31 2.68
CA GLY A 23 30.08 3.03 2.18
C GLY A 23 30.43 4.26 3.01
N THR A 24 31.59 4.16 3.67
CA THR A 24 32.33 5.19 4.41
C THR A 24 31.50 6.11 5.30
N ALA A 25 31.26 5.72 6.55
CA ALA A 25 31.87 6.58 7.55
C ALA A 25 33.37 6.46 7.30
N SER A 26 33.99 7.45 6.66
CA SER A 26 35.44 7.61 6.82
C SER A 26 35.65 8.06 8.26
N ALA A 27 35.44 7.16 9.21
CA ALA A 27 35.99 7.23 10.53
C ALA A 27 37.05 6.14 10.54
N GLN A 28 38.28 6.57 10.26
CA GLN A 28 39.48 5.76 10.33
C GLN A 28 39.43 4.86 11.58
N SER A 29 39.82 3.60 11.37
CA SER A 29 40.34 2.64 12.36
C SER A 29 40.40 3.12 13.82
N MET A 30 39.66 2.42 14.69
CA MET A 30 39.85 2.13 16.13
C MET A 30 41.03 2.77 16.92
N MET A 31 41.35 4.05 16.74
CA MET A 31 42.40 4.70 17.51
C MET A 31 42.16 6.21 17.59
N ASP A 32 41.11 6.62 18.31
CA ASP A 32 41.28 7.66 19.33
C ASP A 32 40.07 7.77 20.25
N ARG A 33 40.28 7.61 21.56
CA ARG A 33 39.23 7.54 22.58
C ARG A 33 38.80 8.95 23.07
N TYR A 34 38.84 9.98 22.22
CA TYR A 34 38.44 11.34 22.63
C TYR A 34 37.92 12.27 21.52
N THR A 35 37.83 11.83 20.26
CA THR A 35 37.33 12.69 19.18
C THR A 35 35.89 12.31 18.86
N TYR A 36 34.93 13.09 19.35
CA TYR A 36 33.54 13.06 18.89
C TYR A 36 33.54 13.57 17.44
N THR A 37 33.78 12.69 16.47
CA THR A 37 33.47 13.00 15.07
C THR A 37 31.96 13.09 14.97
N PRO A 38 31.39 14.23 14.52
CA PRO A 38 29.94 14.34 14.33
C PRO A 38 29.47 13.21 13.45
N GLN A 39 28.42 12.50 13.87
CA GLN A 39 27.82 11.48 13.02
C GLN A 39 27.33 12.17 11.74
N SER A 40 27.93 11.80 10.62
CA SER A 40 27.55 12.28 9.30
C SER A 40 26.54 11.31 8.71
N TRP A 41 25.43 11.85 8.23
CA TRP A 41 24.41 11.15 7.48
C TRP A 41 24.83 10.96 6.01
N THR A 42 25.89 11.64 5.54
CA THR A 42 26.36 11.48 4.16
C THR A 42 26.85 10.06 3.88
N GLY A 43 26.27 9.42 2.86
CA GLY A 43 26.70 8.12 2.39
C GLY A 43 25.58 7.25 1.83
N ALA A 44 25.97 6.11 1.26
CA ALA A 44 25.04 5.09 0.81
C ALA A 44 24.60 4.20 1.98
N TYR A 45 23.33 3.81 2.00
CA TYR A 45 22.78 2.90 2.98
C TYR A 45 21.81 1.88 2.37
N VAL A 46 21.70 0.75 3.03
CA VAL A 46 20.77 -0.33 2.72
C VAL A 46 20.09 -0.78 4.00
N GLY A 47 18.87 -1.27 3.94
CA GLY A 47 18.24 -1.82 5.12
C GLY A 47 16.99 -2.62 4.81
N ALA A 48 16.40 -3.14 5.87
CA ALA A 48 15.13 -3.85 5.81
C ALA A 48 14.11 -3.10 6.67
N PHE A 49 12.85 -3.16 6.26
CA PHE A 49 11.75 -2.57 7.01
C PHE A 49 10.57 -3.53 7.12
N GLY A 50 9.82 -3.39 8.19
CA GLY A 50 8.55 -4.07 8.44
C GLY A 50 7.53 -3.07 8.94
N GLY A 51 6.27 -3.26 8.61
CA GLY A 51 5.25 -2.28 8.93
C GLY A 51 3.83 -2.80 8.76
N PHE A 52 2.91 -1.92 9.09
CA PHE A 52 1.49 -2.12 8.88
C PHE A 52 1.00 -1.14 7.84
N THR A 53 0.02 -1.57 7.09
CA THR A 53 -0.67 -0.75 6.09
C THR A 53 -2.13 -0.73 6.46
N LYS A 54 -2.78 0.40 6.20
CA LYS A 54 -4.21 0.54 6.31
C LYS A 54 -4.71 1.20 5.04
N GLN A 55 -5.70 0.58 4.42
CA GLN A 55 -6.43 1.18 3.34
C GLN A 55 -7.54 2.05 3.94
N ASN A 56 -7.69 3.27 3.42
CA ASN A 56 -8.83 4.10 3.77
C ASN A 56 -9.87 3.95 2.65
N GLY A 57 -10.72 2.93 2.78
CA GLY A 57 -11.92 2.81 1.95
C GLY A 57 -12.87 3.97 2.21
N GLN A 58 -13.55 4.44 1.16
CA GLN A 58 -14.77 5.22 1.33
C GLN A 58 -15.89 4.20 1.53
N ASN A 59 -16.77 4.39 2.52
CA ASN A 59 -17.82 3.44 2.93
C ASN A 59 -18.92 3.17 1.86
N ASP A 60 -18.61 3.29 0.57
CA ASP A 60 -19.52 3.21 -0.58
C ASP A 60 -18.93 2.31 -1.70
N GLU A 61 -18.12 1.32 -1.35
CA GLU A 61 -17.57 0.37 -2.32
C GLU A 61 -18.69 -0.53 -2.86
N THR A 62 -18.90 -0.44 -4.17
CA THR A 62 -19.97 -1.15 -4.87
C THR A 62 -19.44 -1.86 -6.10
N LEU A 63 -20.10 -2.97 -6.46
CA LEU A 63 -19.83 -3.62 -7.73
C LEU A 63 -20.50 -2.80 -8.85
N ARG A 64 -19.72 -2.38 -9.83
CA ARG A 64 -20.26 -1.74 -11.03
C ARG A 64 -20.16 -2.65 -12.23
N PHE A 65 -21.22 -2.63 -13.03
CA PHE A 65 -21.32 -3.47 -14.21
C PHE A 65 -21.31 -2.62 -15.47
N ASP A 66 -20.67 -3.14 -16.50
CA ASP A 66 -20.75 -2.66 -17.88
C ASP A 66 -21.34 -3.82 -18.69
N ARG A 67 -22.66 -3.78 -18.88
CA ARG A 67 -23.45 -4.79 -19.58
C ARG A 67 -23.52 -4.50 -21.07
N ASN A 68 -23.44 -3.24 -21.48
CA ASN A 68 -23.50 -2.83 -22.88
C ASN A 68 -22.11 -2.78 -23.57
N LEU A 69 -21.04 -3.02 -22.81
CA LEU A 69 -19.63 -3.06 -23.24
C LEU A 69 -19.15 -1.72 -23.83
N ASP A 70 -19.65 -0.60 -23.30
CA ASP A 70 -19.29 0.74 -23.77
C ASP A 70 -18.09 1.36 -23.00
N GLY A 71 -17.57 0.66 -21.98
CA GLY A 71 -16.49 1.12 -21.12
C GLY A 71 -16.92 2.02 -19.97
N ALA A 72 -18.22 2.31 -19.84
CA ALA A 72 -18.81 3.05 -18.72
C ALA A 72 -19.42 2.09 -17.69
N TYR A 73 -18.90 2.14 -16.47
CA TYR A 73 -19.35 1.26 -15.38
C TYR A 73 -20.50 1.91 -14.60
N GLY A 74 -21.73 1.53 -14.93
CA GLY A 74 -22.95 2.04 -14.30
C GLY A 74 -24.22 1.24 -14.58
N ASP A 75 -24.12 0.13 -15.29
CA ASP A 75 -25.29 -0.65 -15.69
C ASP A 75 -25.87 -1.44 -14.53
N GLN A 76 -27.20 -1.43 -14.44
CA GLN A 76 -27.92 -2.29 -13.51
C GLN A 76 -27.98 -3.72 -14.04
N VAL A 77 -27.61 -4.69 -13.19
CA VAL A 77 -27.93 -6.10 -13.44
C VAL A 77 -29.36 -6.33 -12.97
N SER A 78 -30.27 -6.55 -13.91
CA SER A 78 -31.69 -6.76 -13.65
C SER A 78 -32.08 -8.23 -13.84
N LEU A 79 -32.94 -8.77 -12.99
CA LEU A 79 -33.53 -10.09 -13.23
C LEU A 79 -34.37 -10.08 -14.50
N ALA A 80 -34.15 -11.08 -15.35
CA ALA A 80 -34.84 -11.23 -16.61
C ALA A 80 -36.37 -11.31 -16.38
N GLY A 81 -37.11 -10.43 -17.04
CA GLY A 81 -38.58 -10.40 -16.98
C GLY A 81 -39.19 -9.66 -15.79
N THR A 82 -38.41 -9.22 -14.80
CA THR A 82 -38.94 -8.46 -13.64
C THR A 82 -38.40 -7.04 -13.52
N GLY A 83 -37.24 -6.74 -14.13
CA GLY A 83 -36.61 -5.40 -14.05
C GLY A 83 -36.04 -5.06 -12.67
N VAL A 84 -36.21 -5.94 -11.69
CA VAL A 84 -35.69 -5.80 -10.32
C VAL A 84 -34.16 -5.83 -10.37
N ASN A 85 -33.52 -4.90 -9.66
CA ASN A 85 -32.08 -4.90 -9.46
C ASN A 85 -31.67 -6.17 -8.73
N ALA A 86 -30.86 -7.01 -9.37
CA ALA A 86 -30.36 -8.24 -8.79
C ALA A 86 -29.58 -7.98 -7.51
N PHE A 87 -28.91 -6.83 -7.38
CA PHE A 87 -28.12 -6.45 -6.21
C PHE A 87 -28.87 -5.53 -5.23
N SER A 88 -30.20 -5.46 -5.30
CA SER A 88 -31.01 -4.67 -4.37
C SER A 88 -30.86 -5.04 -2.88
N PRO A 89 -30.44 -6.27 -2.47
CA PRO A 89 -30.16 -6.56 -1.06
C PRO A 89 -28.97 -5.80 -0.48
N GLY A 90 -28.11 -5.21 -1.32
CA GLY A 90 -27.04 -4.31 -0.89
C GLY A 90 -25.62 -4.89 -1.01
N TYR A 91 -24.68 -4.08 -0.55
CA TYR A 91 -23.24 -4.35 -0.56
C TYR A 91 -22.67 -4.22 0.85
N CYS A 92 -21.50 -4.78 1.05
CA CYS A 92 -20.70 -4.61 2.25
C CYS A 92 -19.21 -4.63 1.88
N ASP A 93 -18.41 -4.00 2.72
CA ASP A 93 -16.95 -4.15 2.73
C ASP A 93 -16.63 -5.50 3.39
N GLY A 94 -15.64 -6.21 2.86
CA GLY A 94 -15.19 -7.53 3.30
C GLY A 94 -15.81 -8.76 2.62
N ASN A 95 -15.40 -9.94 3.08
CA ASN A 95 -15.92 -11.24 2.68
C ASN A 95 -17.25 -11.55 3.36
N ALA A 96 -18.21 -12.09 2.61
CA ALA A 96 -19.51 -12.47 3.13
C ALA A 96 -19.43 -13.62 4.16
N TYR A 97 -20.13 -13.50 5.29
CA TYR A 97 -20.35 -14.62 6.21
C TYR A 97 -21.36 -15.65 5.68
N GLY A 98 -22.12 -15.31 4.64
CA GLY A 98 -23.12 -16.19 4.04
C GLY A 98 -23.83 -15.57 2.83
N PRO A 99 -24.87 -16.23 2.29
CA PRO A 99 -25.53 -15.83 1.03
C PRO A 99 -26.50 -14.65 1.13
N SER A 100 -26.72 -14.09 2.32
CA SER A 100 -27.66 -12.98 2.50
C SER A 100 -27.00 -11.75 3.12
N ALA A 101 -27.45 -10.56 2.74
CA ALA A 101 -26.94 -9.29 3.28
C ALA A 101 -27.10 -9.16 4.80
N ALA A 102 -28.16 -9.77 5.37
CA ALA A 102 -28.34 -9.85 6.82
C ALA A 102 -27.24 -10.65 7.54
N GLN A 103 -26.53 -11.50 6.78
CA GLN A 103 -25.30 -12.22 7.12
C GLN A 103 -24.20 -11.31 7.69
N GLY A 104 -24.04 -10.13 7.09
CA GLY A 104 -22.87 -9.29 7.27
C GLY A 104 -21.61 -9.87 6.62
N CYS A 105 -20.52 -9.12 6.77
CA CYS A 105 -19.22 -9.38 6.16
C CYS A 105 -18.10 -9.13 7.18
N ASP A 106 -16.91 -9.68 6.94
CA ASP A 106 -15.74 -9.33 7.74
C ASP A 106 -15.35 -7.85 7.55
N GLY A 107 -14.57 -7.29 8.47
CA GLY A 107 -14.09 -5.91 8.37
C GLY A 107 -12.67 -5.87 7.83
N ASP A 108 -12.28 -4.73 7.25
CA ASP A 108 -10.97 -4.54 6.61
C ASP A 108 -9.81 -4.95 7.51
N ALA A 109 -8.96 -5.85 7.00
CA ALA A 109 -7.79 -6.32 7.71
C ALA A 109 -6.69 -5.24 7.73
N ILE A 110 -6.03 -5.09 8.89
CA ILE A 110 -4.73 -4.42 8.94
C ILE A 110 -3.72 -5.36 8.30
N GLY A 111 -3.24 -5.05 7.10
CA GLY A 111 -2.20 -5.84 6.47
C GLY A 111 -0.81 -5.43 6.89
N VAL A 112 0.10 -6.32 6.58
CA VAL A 112 1.51 -6.22 6.93
C VAL A 112 2.33 -6.02 5.67
N GLN A 113 3.40 -5.23 5.79
CA GLN A 113 4.40 -5.06 4.74
C GLN A 113 5.77 -5.38 5.29
N ALA A 114 6.62 -5.96 4.44
CA ALA A 114 8.03 -6.13 4.71
C ALA A 114 8.83 -5.92 3.43
N GLY A 115 10.00 -5.31 3.54
CA GLY A 115 10.77 -4.93 2.38
C GLY A 115 12.21 -4.59 2.66
N VAL A 116 12.89 -4.24 1.59
CA VAL A 116 14.25 -3.74 1.59
C VAL A 116 14.28 -2.32 1.03
N ARG A 117 15.25 -1.56 1.51
CA ARG A 117 15.49 -0.17 1.14
C ARG A 117 16.94 0.01 0.76
N LEU A 118 17.18 0.87 -0.22
CA LEU A 118 18.49 1.42 -0.53
C LEU A 118 18.40 2.94 -0.65
N GLY A 119 19.44 3.67 -0.28
CA GLY A 119 19.44 5.11 -0.40
C GLY A 119 20.82 5.73 -0.35
N TYR A 120 20.85 7.02 -0.63
CA TYR A 120 22.05 7.85 -0.53
C TYR A 120 21.67 9.22 0.02
N ASP A 121 22.41 9.64 1.03
CA ASP A 121 22.25 10.95 1.66
C ASP A 121 23.47 11.82 1.48
N TYR A 122 23.23 13.12 1.44
CA TYR A 122 24.22 14.17 1.43
C TYR A 122 23.88 15.22 2.48
N GLN A 123 24.74 15.34 3.49
CA GLN A 123 24.60 16.28 4.59
C GLN A 123 25.42 17.55 4.35
N MET A 124 24.76 18.70 4.51
CA MET A 124 25.32 20.04 4.44
C MET A 124 25.01 20.79 5.74
N GLY A 125 25.97 20.78 6.67
CA GLY A 125 25.73 21.26 8.03
C GLY A 125 24.69 20.40 8.72
N ASN A 126 23.56 21.01 9.12
CA ASN A 126 22.45 20.27 9.73
C ASN A 126 21.39 19.82 8.70
N PHE A 127 21.48 20.23 7.44
CA PHE A 127 20.52 19.81 6.42
C PHE A 127 20.99 18.52 5.76
N VAL A 128 20.07 17.59 5.55
CA VAL A 128 20.31 16.34 4.83
C VAL A 128 19.36 16.30 3.63
N VAL A 129 19.88 15.98 2.45
CA VAL A 129 19.09 15.67 1.27
C VAL A 129 19.49 14.30 0.77
N GLY A 130 18.54 13.54 0.22
CA GLY A 130 18.84 12.20 -0.23
C GLY A 130 17.80 11.64 -1.18
N ALA A 131 18.13 10.48 -1.73
CA ALA A 131 17.24 9.67 -2.52
C ALA A 131 17.15 8.27 -1.91
N VAL A 132 15.95 7.71 -1.91
CA VAL A 132 15.64 6.41 -1.33
C VAL A 132 14.80 5.62 -2.31
N ALA A 133 15.11 4.34 -2.48
CA ALA A 133 14.33 3.39 -3.24
C ALA A 133 13.96 2.19 -2.38
N ASP A 134 12.70 1.79 -2.47
CA ASP A 134 12.09 0.73 -1.68
C ASP A 134 11.51 -0.35 -2.57
N LEU A 135 11.64 -1.59 -2.09
CA LEU A 135 10.96 -2.76 -2.63
C LEU A 135 10.34 -3.50 -1.45
N SER A 136 9.02 -3.65 -1.43
CA SER A 136 8.31 -4.40 -0.39
C SER A 136 7.36 -5.43 -0.95
N GLY A 137 7.31 -6.57 -0.28
CA GLY A 137 6.16 -7.46 -0.32
C GLY A 137 5.09 -6.90 0.61
N VAL A 138 3.86 -6.83 0.13
CA VAL A 138 2.71 -6.44 0.93
C VAL A 138 1.78 -7.64 0.97
N ASN A 139 1.20 -7.92 2.14
CA ASN A 139 0.12 -8.88 2.26
C ASN A 139 -1.10 -8.11 2.74
N GLN A 140 -1.72 -7.41 1.78
CA GLN A 140 -2.94 -6.64 1.99
C GLN A 140 -4.04 -7.16 1.12
N GLU A 141 -5.12 -7.57 1.76
CA GLU A 141 -6.33 -8.07 1.12
C GLU A 141 -7.46 -7.09 1.37
N ASP A 142 -8.04 -6.58 0.29
CA ASP A 142 -9.23 -5.74 0.29
C ASP A 142 -10.35 -6.50 -0.42
N SER A 143 -11.55 -6.57 0.15
CA SER A 143 -12.65 -7.34 -0.42
C SER A 143 -13.95 -6.55 -0.41
N VAL A 144 -14.75 -6.67 -1.46
CA VAL A 144 -16.10 -6.10 -1.51
C VAL A 144 -17.08 -7.18 -1.93
N THR A 145 -18.21 -7.27 -1.24
CA THR A 145 -19.26 -8.26 -1.53
C THR A 145 -20.56 -7.59 -1.94
N GLY A 146 -21.14 -8.02 -3.06
CA GLY A 146 -22.52 -7.74 -3.45
C GLY A 146 -23.45 -8.94 -3.24
N PHE A 147 -24.63 -8.69 -2.68
CA PHE A 147 -25.65 -9.71 -2.44
C PHE A 147 -26.74 -9.69 -3.50
N SER A 148 -27.18 -10.87 -3.96
CA SER A 148 -28.27 -10.97 -4.94
C SER A 148 -29.63 -11.29 -4.31
N THR A 149 -30.71 -10.85 -4.97
CA THR A 149 -32.10 -11.19 -4.63
C THR A 149 -32.38 -12.69 -4.74
N THR A 150 -31.59 -13.42 -5.53
CA THR A 150 -31.48 -14.88 -5.41
C THR A 150 -30.40 -15.15 -4.36
N PRO A 151 -30.69 -15.78 -3.20
CA PRO A 151 -29.74 -15.92 -2.10
C PRO A 151 -28.36 -16.43 -2.55
N ALA A 152 -27.45 -15.50 -2.78
CA ALA A 152 -26.13 -15.68 -3.34
C ALA A 152 -25.33 -14.40 -3.10
N TYR A 153 -24.02 -14.55 -3.02
CA TYR A 153 -23.07 -13.45 -2.88
C TYR A 153 -22.05 -13.49 -4.01
N TYR A 154 -21.43 -12.33 -4.26
CA TYR A 154 -20.37 -12.13 -5.22
C TYR A 154 -19.31 -11.24 -4.57
N THR A 155 -18.15 -11.81 -4.28
CA THR A 155 -17.04 -11.14 -3.60
C THR A 155 -15.90 -10.92 -4.59
N PHE A 156 -15.43 -9.69 -4.67
CA PHE A 156 -14.19 -9.33 -5.37
C PHE A 156 -13.12 -9.04 -4.32
N THR A 157 -11.96 -9.66 -4.45
CA THR A 157 -10.82 -9.47 -3.54
C THR A 157 -9.64 -8.93 -4.32
N ARG A 158 -8.95 -7.92 -3.80
CA ARG A 158 -7.70 -7.35 -4.31
C ARG A 158 -6.58 -7.64 -3.34
N THR A 159 -5.51 -8.24 -3.82
CA THR A 159 -4.30 -8.50 -3.03
C THR A 159 -3.15 -7.65 -3.58
N LEU A 160 -2.71 -6.65 -2.82
CA LEU A 160 -1.49 -5.91 -3.18
C LEU A 160 -0.29 -6.77 -2.80
N MET A 161 0.37 -7.39 -3.78
CA MET A 161 1.46 -8.33 -3.52
C MET A 161 2.82 -7.64 -3.34
N SER A 162 3.06 -6.59 -4.10
CA SER A 162 4.37 -5.91 -4.09
C SER A 162 4.26 -4.44 -4.43
N MET A 163 5.15 -3.65 -3.83
CA MET A 163 5.31 -2.23 -4.10
C MET A 163 6.77 -1.89 -4.35
N ALA A 164 6.99 -0.96 -5.26
CA ALA A 164 8.26 -0.30 -5.50
C ALA A 164 8.06 1.22 -5.37
N ALA A 165 8.96 1.91 -4.68
CA ALA A 165 8.90 3.36 -4.58
C ALA A 165 10.28 3.98 -4.74
N VAL A 166 10.33 5.17 -5.35
CA VAL A 166 11.53 6.00 -5.44
C VAL A 166 11.17 7.38 -4.94
N ARG A 167 11.83 7.83 -3.87
CA ARG A 167 11.51 9.07 -3.17
C ARG A 167 12.75 9.91 -2.96
N ALA A 168 12.57 11.23 -3.02
CA ALA A 168 13.54 12.18 -2.50
C ALA A 168 13.21 12.44 -1.03
N ARG A 169 14.23 12.62 -0.19
CA ARG A 169 14.08 13.01 1.22
C ARG A 169 14.86 14.27 1.54
N VAL A 170 14.30 15.11 2.41
CA VAL A 170 14.96 16.28 2.98
C VAL A 170 14.70 16.31 4.48
N GLY A 171 15.74 16.57 5.26
CA GLY A 171 15.67 16.51 6.71
C GLY A 171 16.65 17.42 7.42
N TYR A 172 16.48 17.47 8.73
CA TYR A 172 17.30 18.23 9.65
C TYR A 172 17.92 17.29 10.69
N ALA A 173 19.24 17.26 10.72
CA ALA A 173 20.05 16.48 11.65
C ALA A 173 20.27 17.28 12.94
N TYR A 174 20.01 16.64 14.08
CA TYR A 174 20.26 17.16 15.42
C TYR A 174 20.93 16.09 16.28
N GLY A 175 22.26 16.16 16.35
CA GLY A 175 23.07 15.14 17.03
C GLY A 175 22.90 13.77 16.35
N PRO A 176 22.51 12.70 17.09
CA PRO A 176 22.31 11.36 16.53
C PRO A 176 20.93 11.15 15.88
N ALA A 177 20.08 12.18 15.81
CA ALA A 177 18.73 12.09 15.28
C ALA A 177 18.58 12.88 13.98
N LEU A 178 17.76 12.39 13.07
CA LEU A 178 17.38 13.03 11.80
C LEU A 178 15.85 12.99 11.68
N ALA A 179 15.24 14.17 11.58
CA ALA A 179 13.84 14.31 11.22
C ALA A 179 13.75 14.69 9.74
N TYR A 180 12.91 14.00 8.97
CA TYR A 180 12.81 14.24 7.53
C TYR A 180 11.40 14.10 7.00
N VAL A 181 11.18 14.73 5.85
CA VAL A 181 10.03 14.49 4.98
C VAL A 181 10.52 13.87 3.68
N THR A 182 9.63 13.11 3.03
CA THR A 182 9.97 12.33 1.85
C THR A 182 8.81 12.34 0.87
N GLY A 183 9.12 12.31 -0.42
CA GLY A 183 8.13 12.34 -1.47
C GLY A 183 8.66 11.81 -2.78
N GLY A 184 7.83 11.12 -3.55
CA GLY A 184 8.20 10.66 -4.87
C GLY A 184 7.18 9.73 -5.51
N TYR A 185 7.68 8.90 -6.40
CA TYR A 185 6.91 8.01 -7.24
C TYR A 185 6.77 6.63 -6.57
N ALA A 186 5.59 6.02 -6.70
CA ALA A 186 5.32 4.68 -6.23
C ALA A 186 4.55 3.89 -7.30
N ALA A 187 4.85 2.60 -7.39
CA ALA A 187 4.15 1.65 -8.24
C ALA A 187 3.88 0.35 -7.46
N GLY A 188 2.74 -0.27 -7.73
CA GLY A 188 2.33 -1.52 -7.11
C GLY A 188 1.83 -2.53 -8.14
N LYS A 189 1.99 -3.82 -7.81
CA LYS A 189 1.28 -4.90 -8.50
C LYS A 189 0.12 -5.37 -7.65
N VAL A 190 -1.08 -5.36 -8.23
CA VAL A 190 -2.33 -5.77 -7.59
C VAL A 190 -2.84 -7.03 -8.28
N ASP A 191 -3.05 -8.10 -7.51
CA ASP A 191 -3.75 -9.29 -7.97
C ASP A 191 -5.24 -9.15 -7.66
N ASN A 192 -6.11 -9.56 -8.59
CA ASN A 192 -7.56 -9.53 -8.43
C ASN A 192 -8.11 -10.97 -8.39
N ASP A 193 -8.89 -11.32 -7.37
CA ASP A 193 -9.61 -12.59 -7.22
C ASP A 193 -11.13 -12.35 -7.15
N PHE A 194 -11.91 -13.37 -7.54
CA PHE A 194 -13.37 -13.31 -7.54
C PHE A 194 -14.00 -14.61 -7.08
N ARG A 195 -14.96 -14.52 -6.15
CA ARG A 195 -15.68 -15.66 -5.56
C ARG A 195 -17.18 -15.45 -5.59
N THR A 196 -17.93 -16.54 -5.78
CA THR A 196 -19.39 -16.52 -5.72
C THR A 196 -19.97 -17.82 -5.17
N SER A 197 -21.10 -17.72 -4.46
CA SER A 197 -21.93 -18.86 -4.07
C SER A 197 -22.97 -19.27 -5.11
N ASN A 198 -23.07 -18.54 -6.24
CA ASN A 198 -23.97 -18.90 -7.32
C ASN A 198 -23.38 -20.02 -8.19
N GLY A 199 -23.91 -21.24 -8.03
CA GLY A 199 -23.49 -22.41 -8.83
C GLY A 199 -24.07 -22.48 -10.24
N ALA A 200 -24.97 -21.56 -10.63
CA ALA A 200 -25.66 -21.60 -11.94
C ALA A 200 -25.04 -20.66 -12.99
N ASN A 201 -24.36 -19.59 -12.56
CA ASN A 201 -23.68 -18.64 -13.44
C ASN A 201 -22.30 -18.32 -12.87
N THR A 202 -21.24 -18.74 -13.56
CA THR A 202 -19.87 -18.37 -13.20
C THR A 202 -19.50 -17.08 -13.92
N PHE A 203 -19.38 -15.99 -13.18
CA PHE A 203 -18.74 -14.78 -13.70
C PHE A 203 -17.23 -15.06 -13.72
N ARG A 204 -16.60 -14.99 -14.88
CA ARG A 204 -15.13 -14.92 -14.95
C ARG A 204 -14.74 -13.47 -14.72
N ALA A 205 -14.04 -13.18 -13.63
CA ALA A 205 -13.30 -11.93 -13.53
C ALA A 205 -12.29 -11.90 -14.67
N GLN A 206 -12.26 -10.79 -15.41
CA GLN A 206 -11.15 -10.52 -16.31
C GLN A 206 -10.01 -10.06 -15.42
N ILE A 207 -9.03 -10.95 -15.24
CA ILE A 207 -7.84 -10.70 -14.43
C ILE A 207 -6.91 -9.87 -15.31
N ASP A 208 -7.02 -8.55 -15.21
CA ASP A 208 -6.02 -7.67 -15.79
C ASP A 208 -4.91 -7.47 -14.73
N ASP A 209 -3.66 -7.75 -15.13
CA ASP A 209 -2.42 -7.46 -14.37
C ASP A 209 -2.27 -5.93 -14.29
N ASP A 210 -3.11 -5.30 -13.47
CA ASP A 210 -3.17 -3.85 -13.38
C ASP A 210 -1.98 -3.34 -12.55
N LYS A 211 -1.00 -2.77 -13.26
CA LYS A 211 0.04 -1.95 -12.64
C LYS A 211 -0.62 -0.68 -12.14
N ALA A 212 -0.56 -0.45 -10.83
CA ALA A 212 -1.01 0.80 -10.24
C ALA A 212 0.20 1.74 -10.07
N GLU A 213 0.10 2.96 -10.58
CA GLU A 213 1.17 3.96 -10.54
C GLU A 213 0.68 5.23 -9.83
N GLY A 214 1.57 5.93 -9.14
CA GLY A 214 1.18 7.16 -8.45
C GLY A 214 2.29 7.77 -7.61
N TYR A 215 1.90 8.40 -6.51
CA TYR A 215 2.83 9.12 -5.65
C TYR A 215 2.76 8.64 -4.20
N GLN A 216 3.88 8.85 -3.50
CA GLN A 216 4.00 8.57 -2.07
C GLN A 216 4.64 9.77 -1.38
N LEU A 217 4.05 10.18 -0.26
CA LEU A 217 4.52 11.27 0.59
C LEU A 217 4.64 10.76 2.03
N GLY A 218 5.51 11.34 2.83
CA GLY A 218 5.59 10.96 4.23
C GLY A 218 6.60 11.74 5.04
N GLY A 219 6.73 11.31 6.28
CA GLY A 219 7.70 11.83 7.24
C GLY A 219 8.25 10.72 8.11
N GLY A 220 9.47 10.93 8.60
CA GLY A 220 10.16 9.96 9.42
C GLY A 220 11.12 10.58 10.42
N LEU A 221 11.43 9.77 11.42
CA LEU A 221 12.49 10.01 12.40
C LEU A 221 13.50 8.87 12.30
N GLU A 222 14.78 9.21 12.19
CA GLU A 222 15.88 8.27 12.14
C GLU A 222 16.84 8.55 13.30
N VAL A 223 17.27 7.51 14.01
CA VAL A 223 18.18 7.63 15.16
C VAL A 223 19.35 6.66 15.02
N ALA A 224 20.57 7.15 15.24
CA ALA A 224 21.77 6.32 15.26
C ALA A 224 21.83 5.51 16.56
N LEU A 225 21.82 4.18 16.44
CA LEU A 225 21.90 3.24 17.57
C LEU A 225 23.34 2.78 17.82
N ALA A 226 24.09 2.55 16.75
CA ALA A 226 25.47 2.08 16.77
C ALA A 226 26.22 2.64 15.55
N PRO A 227 27.56 2.50 15.50
CA PRO A 227 28.31 2.83 14.29
C PRO A 227 27.72 2.10 13.08
N HIS A 228 27.29 2.86 12.07
CA HIS A 228 26.65 2.38 10.83
C HIS A 228 25.28 1.73 10.98
N VAL A 229 24.66 1.76 12.17
CA VAL A 229 23.33 1.17 12.40
C VAL A 229 22.37 2.23 12.88
N THR A 230 21.28 2.43 12.13
CA THR A 230 20.23 3.38 12.48
C THR A 230 18.88 2.67 12.54
N LEU A 231 17.99 3.22 13.36
CA LEU A 231 16.59 2.84 13.46
C LEU A 231 15.75 3.96 12.89
N THR A 232 14.86 3.61 11.98
CA THR A 232 13.96 4.56 11.32
C THR A 232 12.52 4.21 11.68
N GLY A 233 11.73 5.21 12.05
CA GLY A 233 10.27 5.14 12.05
C GLY A 233 9.71 6.08 10.98
N GLU A 234 8.83 5.57 10.12
CA GLU A 234 8.20 6.34 9.04
C GLU A 234 6.69 6.20 9.03
N TYR A 235 6.04 7.28 8.61
CA TYR A 235 4.64 7.31 8.25
C TYR A 235 4.50 7.76 6.79
N LEU A 236 3.94 6.89 5.95
CA LEU A 236 3.81 7.10 4.52
C LEU A 236 2.34 7.13 4.11
N TYR A 237 2.03 8.01 3.18
CA TYR A 237 0.76 8.12 2.50
C TYR A 237 1.00 7.87 1.02
N ALA A 238 0.33 6.87 0.45
CA ALA A 238 0.41 6.55 -0.97
C ALA A 238 -0.96 6.75 -1.63
N SER A 239 -0.94 7.27 -2.85
CA SER A 239 -2.10 7.37 -3.74
C SER A 239 -1.69 6.75 -5.07
N LEU A 240 -2.24 5.58 -5.39
CA LEU A 240 -1.98 4.86 -6.63
C LEU A 240 -3.22 4.82 -7.50
N ASP A 241 -3.07 5.07 -8.80
CA ASP A 241 -4.13 4.96 -9.78
C ASP A 241 -3.88 3.73 -10.67
N ALA A 242 -4.95 2.97 -10.93
CA ALA A 242 -4.90 1.79 -11.80
C ALA A 242 -5.38 2.18 -13.20
N GLY A 243 -4.56 1.93 -14.21
CA GLY A 243 -4.83 2.31 -15.61
C GLY A 243 -6.01 1.61 -16.27
#